data_AF-A0A563EKK6-F1
#
_entry.id   AF-A0A563EKK6-F1
#
_cell.length_a   1.000
_cell.length_b   1.000
_cell.length_c   1.000
_cell.angle_alpha   90.00
_cell.angle_beta   90.00
_cell.angle_gamma   90.00
#
_symmetry.space_group_name_H-M   'P 1'
#
loop_
_entity.id
_entity.type
_entity.pdbx_description
1 polymer ?
#
loop_
_entity_poly.entity_id
_entity_poly.type
_entity_poly.pdbx_seq_one_letter_code
_entity_poly.pdbx_strand_id
1 'polypeptide(L)'
;MIENPRPDQSVSDHARLMLEVAIDQLVQPGHVHVERQAPDGTARNELAEVLPLLDQVAEAVHPGSERTGKSVHGSRPPASLAPLALVSEIRGVVRQACRGHDHDQPGELRERLALWARHAEQWQLTAFDYLAWAADRATEWVREARLLLDPPPRFPLHGKACPMCRATAVQVWSDDENDYLRRPALSIDPERVEAVCAACDARWGMDVWGQLAAAIDQQHRETLTVTEITASAGEKS
;
A
#
# COMPACT_ATOMS: atom_id res chain seq x y z
N MET A 1 -22.14 -12.68 38.18
CA MET A 1 -21.70 -13.28 36.92
C MET A 1 -22.45 -12.57 35.82
N ILE A 2 -21.75 -11.78 35.01
CA ILE A 2 -22.35 -11.09 33.86
C ILE A 2 -22.22 -12.09 32.71
N GLU A 3 -23.35 -12.65 32.28
CA GLU A 3 -23.38 -13.46 31.06
C GLU A 3 -23.13 -12.52 29.89
N ASN A 4 -21.95 -12.64 29.26
CA ASN A 4 -21.70 -11.97 28.00
C ASN A 4 -22.68 -12.56 26.97
N PRO A 5 -23.46 -11.73 26.25
CA PRO A 5 -24.34 -12.22 25.20
C PRO A 5 -23.48 -12.94 24.16
N ARG A 6 -23.87 -14.16 23.79
CA ARG A 6 -23.23 -14.87 22.68
C ARG A 6 -23.29 -13.97 21.45
N PRO A 7 -22.17 -13.75 20.75
CA PRO A 7 -22.20 -13.06 19.46
C PRO A 7 -23.13 -13.82 18.52
N ASP A 8 -23.80 -13.07 17.64
CA ASP A 8 -24.59 -13.64 16.56
C ASP A 8 -23.69 -14.55 15.71
N GLN A 9 -24.10 -15.82 15.58
CA GLN A 9 -23.37 -16.86 14.85
C GLN A 9 -23.02 -16.40 13.42
N SER A 10 -23.89 -15.59 12.80
CA SER A 10 -23.67 -15.05 11.46
C SER A 10 -22.41 -14.17 11.35
N VAL A 11 -22.09 -13.41 12.40
CA VAL A 11 -20.93 -12.52 12.45
C VAL A 11 -19.65 -13.32 12.68
N SER A 12 -19.70 -14.37 13.50
CA SER A 12 -18.59 -15.32 13.68
C SER A 12 -18.24 -16.07 12.41
N ASP A 13 -19.25 -16.52 11.67
CA ASP A 13 -19.03 -17.22 10.40
C ASP A 13 -18.45 -16.28 9.34
N HIS A 14 -18.90 -15.02 9.31
CA HIS A 14 -18.35 -14.00 8.42
C HIS A 14 -16.88 -13.69 8.73
N ALA A 15 -16.54 -13.44 10.00
CA ALA A 15 -15.16 -13.15 10.41
C ALA A 15 -14.22 -14.32 10.10
N ARG A 16 -14.68 -15.57 10.33
CA ARG A 16 -13.93 -16.78 9.97
C ARG A 16 -13.64 -16.84 8.48
N LEU A 17 -14.65 -16.66 7.64
CA LEU A 17 -14.48 -16.69 6.18
C LEU A 17 -13.55 -15.56 5.70
N MET A 18 -13.68 -14.36 6.28
CA MET A 18 -12.80 -13.23 5.96
C MET A 18 -11.35 -13.53 6.31
N LEU A 19 -11.09 -14.12 7.47
CA LEU A 19 -9.76 -14.55 7.87
C LEU A 19 -9.21 -15.63 6.93
N GLU A 20 -9.98 -16.67 6.64
CA GLU A 20 -9.61 -17.76 5.71
C GLU A 20 -9.20 -17.20 4.35
N VAL A 21 -10.07 -16.37 3.74
CA VAL A 21 -9.83 -15.74 2.44
C VAL A 21 -8.61 -14.82 2.45
N ALA A 22 -8.37 -14.07 3.53
CA ALA A 22 -7.21 -13.19 3.62
C ALA A 22 -5.91 -13.99 3.77
N ILE A 23 -5.93 -15.05 4.58
CA ILE A 23 -4.77 -15.93 4.77
C ILE A 23 -4.42 -16.65 3.49
N ASP A 24 -5.41 -17.22 2.78
CA ASP A 24 -5.19 -17.89 1.50
C ASP A 24 -4.52 -16.97 0.49
N GLN A 25 -4.96 -15.72 0.39
CA GLN A 25 -4.30 -14.75 -0.50
C GLN A 25 -2.85 -14.46 -0.12
N LEU A 26 -2.52 -14.47 1.18
CA LEU A 26 -1.17 -14.22 1.66
C LEU A 26 -0.25 -15.42 1.45
N VAL A 27 -0.75 -16.66 1.59
CA VAL A 27 0.09 -17.87 1.67
C VAL A 27 -0.01 -18.81 0.49
N GLN A 28 -1.12 -18.79 -0.27
CA GLN A 28 -1.30 -19.65 -1.44
C GLN A 28 -0.80 -18.96 -2.71
N PRO A 29 -0.29 -19.72 -3.69
CA PRO A 29 0.00 -19.19 -5.01
C PRO A 29 -1.24 -18.55 -5.65
N GLY A 30 -1.04 -17.38 -6.25
CA GLY A 30 -2.07 -16.70 -7.03
C GLY A 30 -2.10 -17.18 -8.48
N HIS A 31 -3.08 -16.69 -9.23
CA HIS A 31 -3.15 -16.91 -10.68
C HIS A 31 -3.38 -15.58 -11.39
N VAL A 32 -2.65 -15.33 -12.47
CA VAL A 32 -2.83 -14.16 -13.33
C VAL A 32 -3.02 -14.58 -14.77
N HIS A 33 -3.84 -13.85 -15.51
CA HIS A 33 -3.97 -14.04 -16.94
C HIS A 33 -2.82 -13.33 -17.65
N VAL A 34 -2.08 -14.06 -18.48
CA VAL A 34 -0.99 -13.54 -19.29
C VAL A 34 -1.33 -13.73 -20.76
N GLU A 35 -1.26 -12.66 -21.52
CA GLU A 35 -1.34 -12.73 -22.97
C GLU A 35 0.04 -13.07 -23.53
N ARG A 36 0.18 -14.25 -24.13
CA ARG A 36 1.42 -14.71 -24.76
C ARG A 36 1.23 -14.78 -26.26
N GLN A 37 2.18 -14.21 -26.99
CA GLN A 37 2.20 -14.26 -28.45
C GLN A 37 2.82 -15.58 -28.90
N ALA A 38 2.05 -16.38 -29.64
CA ALA A 38 2.50 -17.63 -30.22
C ALA A 38 3.43 -17.37 -31.43
N PRO A 39 4.26 -18.35 -31.83
CA PRO A 39 5.18 -18.21 -32.96
C PRO A 39 4.50 -17.93 -34.31
N ASP A 40 3.21 -18.24 -34.41
CA ASP A 40 2.36 -17.98 -35.58
C ASP A 40 1.73 -16.57 -35.58
N GLY A 41 2.07 -15.74 -34.59
CA GLY A 41 1.56 -14.37 -34.43
C GLY A 41 0.20 -14.28 -33.72
N THR A 42 -0.40 -15.40 -33.30
CA THR A 42 -1.66 -15.39 -32.56
C THR A 42 -1.44 -15.08 -31.08
N ALA A 43 -2.30 -14.24 -30.49
CA ALA A 43 -2.31 -14.02 -29.04
C ALA A 43 -3.09 -15.14 -28.35
N ARG A 44 -2.53 -15.70 -27.27
CA ARG A 44 -3.18 -16.69 -26.43
C ARG A 44 -3.21 -16.19 -24.99
N ASN A 45 -4.38 -16.26 -24.38
CA ASN A 45 -4.54 -16.01 -22.95
C ASN A 45 -4.20 -17.30 -22.20
N GLU A 46 -3.14 -17.26 -21.40
CA GLU A 46 -2.72 -18.34 -20.52
C GLU A 46 -2.93 -17.93 -19.06
N LEU A 47 -3.15 -18.91 -18.19
CA LEU A 47 -3.19 -18.69 -16.74
C LEU A 47 -1.81 -19.02 -16.19
N ALA A 48 -1.12 -18.04 -15.61
CA ALA A 48 0.18 -18.23 -14.97
C ALA A 48 0.00 -18.26 -13.45
N GLU A 49 0.67 -19.22 -12.80
CA GLU A 49 0.79 -19.25 -11.35
C GLU A 49 1.80 -18.17 -10.92
N VAL A 50 1.42 -17.38 -9.90
CA VAL A 50 2.29 -16.38 -9.28
C VAL A 50 2.58 -16.76 -7.84
N LEU A 51 3.72 -16.31 -7.33
CA LEU A 51 4.12 -16.53 -5.94
C LEU A 51 3.01 -16.08 -4.98
N PRO A 52 2.93 -16.66 -3.77
CA PRO A 52 2.09 -16.13 -2.71
C PRO A 52 2.33 -14.63 -2.48
N LEU A 53 1.28 -13.89 -2.14
CA LEU A 53 1.36 -12.43 -1.99
C LEU A 53 2.43 -12.02 -0.96
N LEU A 54 2.58 -12.80 0.11
CA LEU A 54 3.61 -12.56 1.13
C LEU A 54 5.03 -12.72 0.58
N ASP A 55 5.24 -13.68 -0.32
CA ASP A 55 6.54 -13.93 -0.95
C ASP A 55 6.86 -12.81 -1.97
N GLN A 56 5.86 -12.36 -2.74
CA GLN A 56 6.00 -11.20 -3.63
C GLN A 56 6.42 -9.94 -2.87
N VAL A 57 5.78 -9.65 -1.72
CA VAL A 57 6.16 -8.51 -0.86
C VAL A 57 7.58 -8.70 -0.30
N ALA A 58 7.95 -9.92 0.10
CA ALA A 58 9.29 -10.19 0.59
C ALA A 58 10.36 -9.97 -0.49
N GLU A 59 10.08 -10.32 -1.75
CA GLU A 59 10.95 -10.03 -2.89
C GLU A 59 11.05 -8.53 -3.17
N ALA A 60 9.94 -7.79 -3.03
CA ALA A 60 9.90 -6.34 -3.18
C ALA A 60 10.76 -5.56 -2.15
N VAL A 61 11.21 -6.21 -1.06
CA VAL A 61 12.22 -5.63 -0.14
C VAL A 61 13.57 -5.46 -0.84
N HIS A 62 13.88 -6.32 -1.80
CA HIS A 62 15.15 -6.36 -2.53
C HIS A 62 14.91 -6.25 -4.05
N PRO A 63 14.48 -5.09 -4.56
CA PRO A 63 14.33 -4.90 -6.01
C PRO A 63 15.68 -5.16 -6.70
N GLY A 64 15.72 -6.17 -7.58
CA GLY A 64 16.92 -6.54 -8.36
C GLY A 64 17.58 -7.89 -8.04
N SER A 65 16.87 -8.87 -7.46
CA SER A 65 17.43 -10.22 -7.29
C SER A 65 17.51 -11.04 -8.59
N GLU A 66 16.86 -10.60 -9.68
CA GLU A 66 16.92 -11.30 -10.97
C GLU A 66 18.32 -11.20 -11.61
N ARG A 67 18.99 -12.35 -11.66
CA ARG A 67 20.23 -12.60 -12.39
C ARG A 67 19.98 -12.54 -13.91
N THR A 68 19.79 -11.36 -14.48
CA THR A 68 20.08 -11.15 -15.91
C THR A 68 21.51 -10.66 -16.04
N GLY A 69 22.38 -11.48 -16.62
CA GLY A 69 23.82 -11.24 -16.71
C GLY A 69 24.16 -9.94 -17.43
N LYS A 70 24.37 -8.87 -16.67
CA LYS A 70 25.25 -7.75 -17.02
C LYS A 70 25.83 -7.18 -15.73
N SER A 71 27.15 -7.34 -15.58
CA SER A 71 27.94 -6.72 -14.54
C SER A 71 27.89 -5.20 -14.71
N VAL A 72 26.96 -4.53 -14.03
CA VAL A 72 27.00 -3.08 -13.85
C VAL A 72 27.31 -2.83 -12.38
N HIS A 73 28.50 -2.30 -12.10
CA HIS A 73 28.90 -1.78 -10.80
C HIS A 73 28.12 -0.49 -10.52
N GLY A 74 26.86 -0.63 -10.13
CA GLY A 74 26.02 0.46 -9.63
C GLY A 74 25.66 0.18 -8.17
N SER A 75 25.69 1.21 -7.33
CA SER A 75 25.22 1.16 -5.95
C SER A 75 23.81 0.58 -5.92
N ARG A 76 23.64 -0.58 -5.27
CA ARG A 76 22.32 -1.20 -5.08
C ARG A 76 21.39 -0.22 -4.37
N PRO A 77 20.13 -0.06 -4.80
CA PRO A 77 19.19 0.77 -4.08
C PRO A 77 19.01 0.24 -2.65
N PRO A 78 18.80 1.13 -1.65
CA PRO A 78 18.47 0.71 -0.30
C PRO A 78 17.16 -0.08 -0.35
N ALA A 79 17.07 -1.13 0.48
CA ALA A 79 15.88 -1.97 0.57
C ALA A 79 14.60 -1.13 0.66
N SER A 80 13.54 -1.55 -0.04
CA SER A 80 12.27 -0.84 0.02
C SER A 80 11.71 -0.95 1.45
N LEU A 81 11.61 0.21 2.13
CA LEU A 81 11.26 0.24 3.55
C LEU A 81 9.81 -0.14 3.81
N ALA A 82 8.89 0.12 2.88
CA ALA A 82 7.46 -0.15 3.07
C ALA A 82 7.15 -1.67 3.03
N PRO A 83 7.61 -2.46 2.04
CA PRO A 83 7.53 -3.92 2.08
C PRO A 83 8.21 -4.51 3.32
N LEU A 84 9.37 -3.97 3.72
CA LEU A 84 10.08 -4.43 4.93
C LEU A 84 9.26 -4.16 6.20
N ALA A 85 8.61 -3.01 6.30
CA ALA A 85 7.76 -2.65 7.42
C ALA A 85 6.56 -3.61 7.52
N LEU A 86 5.87 -3.88 6.41
CA LEU A 86 4.74 -4.81 6.37
C LEU A 86 5.14 -6.24 6.79
N VAL A 87 6.23 -6.78 6.22
CA VAL A 87 6.73 -8.11 6.61
C VAL A 87 7.13 -8.15 8.10
N SER A 88 7.71 -7.07 8.61
CA SER A 88 8.09 -6.96 10.02
C SER A 88 6.87 -6.89 10.95
N GLU A 89 5.81 -6.19 10.55
CA GLU A 89 4.54 -6.14 11.27
C GLU A 89 3.91 -7.53 11.37
N ILE A 90 3.74 -8.22 10.22
CA ILE A 90 3.17 -9.57 10.18
C ILE A 90 3.98 -10.51 11.09
N ARG A 91 5.31 -10.47 11.00
CA ARG A 91 6.20 -11.23 11.90
C ARG A 91 5.96 -10.89 13.37
N GLY A 92 5.79 -9.62 13.70
CA GLY A 92 5.55 -9.14 15.06
C GLY A 92 4.25 -9.68 15.64
N VAL A 93 3.15 -9.53 14.90
CA VAL A 93 1.81 -9.97 15.32
C VAL A 93 1.76 -11.49 15.49
N VAL A 94 2.21 -12.23 14.48
CA VAL A 94 2.18 -13.70 14.52
C VAL A 94 3.08 -14.25 15.62
N ARG A 95 4.27 -13.65 15.85
CA ARG A 95 5.15 -14.05 16.96
C ARG A 95 4.51 -13.78 18.31
N GLN A 96 3.85 -12.63 18.47
CA GLN A 96 3.19 -12.25 19.71
C GLN A 96 2.03 -13.20 20.03
N ALA A 97 1.22 -13.55 19.03
CA ALA A 97 0.08 -14.45 19.20
C ALA A 97 0.49 -15.87 19.61
N CYS A 98 1.69 -16.33 19.19
CA CYS A 98 2.23 -17.62 19.59
C CYS A 98 3.05 -17.58 20.89
N ARG A 99 3.13 -16.44 21.61
CA ARG A 99 3.85 -16.38 22.89
C ARG A 99 3.08 -17.13 23.98
N GLY A 100 3.73 -18.06 24.64
CA GLY A 100 3.16 -18.81 25.77
C GLY A 100 2.33 -20.03 25.38
N HIS A 101 2.31 -20.40 24.09
CA HIS A 101 1.72 -21.64 23.63
C HIS A 101 2.76 -22.76 23.57
N ASP A 102 2.35 -23.98 23.92
CA ASP A 102 3.20 -25.18 23.94
C ASP A 102 3.12 -25.94 22.61
N HIS A 103 3.71 -25.36 21.57
CA HIS A 103 3.89 -26.02 20.28
C HIS A 103 5.13 -25.48 19.58
N ASP A 104 5.69 -26.25 18.65
CA ASP A 104 6.79 -25.79 17.82
C ASP A 104 6.38 -24.56 16.99
N GLN A 105 7.29 -23.58 16.91
CA GLN A 105 7.09 -22.41 16.06
C GLN A 105 7.81 -22.62 14.74
N PRO A 106 7.08 -22.69 13.60
CA PRO A 106 7.70 -22.90 12.30
C PRO A 106 8.79 -21.87 11.97
N GLY A 107 9.76 -22.22 11.15
CA GLY A 107 10.82 -21.28 10.73
C GLY A 107 10.29 -20.24 9.75
N GLU A 108 9.47 -20.67 8.80
CA GLU A 108 8.96 -19.84 7.71
C GLU A 108 7.78 -18.96 8.15
N LEU A 109 7.71 -17.75 7.61
CA LEU A 109 6.64 -16.80 7.96
C LEU A 109 5.26 -17.29 7.51
N ARG A 110 5.16 -17.90 6.33
CA ARG A 110 3.89 -18.46 5.81
C ARG A 110 3.31 -19.52 6.75
N GLU A 111 4.16 -20.45 7.19
CA GLU A 111 3.76 -21.51 8.11
C GLU A 111 3.32 -20.96 9.47
N ARG A 112 4.03 -19.93 9.98
CA ARG A 112 3.63 -19.23 11.20
C ARG A 112 2.29 -18.50 11.03
N LEU A 113 2.06 -17.87 9.88
CA LEU A 113 0.83 -17.15 9.59
C LEU A 113 -0.37 -18.11 9.50
N ALA A 114 -0.21 -19.25 8.83
CA ALA A 114 -1.22 -20.30 8.79
C ALA A 114 -1.50 -20.89 10.19
N LEU A 115 -0.46 -21.05 11.02
CA LEU A 115 -0.63 -21.49 12.42
C LEU A 115 -1.40 -20.46 13.25
N TRP A 116 -1.10 -19.16 13.10
CA TRP A 116 -1.84 -18.09 13.76
C TRP A 116 -3.32 -18.09 13.38
N ALA A 117 -3.65 -18.24 12.09
CA ALA A 117 -5.02 -18.32 11.63
C ALA A 117 -5.79 -19.48 12.28
N ARG A 118 -5.18 -20.67 12.34
CA ARG A 118 -5.77 -21.84 13.03
C ARG A 118 -6.04 -21.57 14.51
N HIS A 119 -5.17 -20.84 15.22
CA HIS A 119 -5.44 -20.47 16.61
C HIS A 119 -6.60 -19.49 16.74
N ALA A 120 -6.68 -18.49 15.85
CA ALA A 120 -7.79 -17.55 15.86
C ALA A 120 -9.14 -18.27 15.66
N GLU A 121 -9.19 -19.23 14.74
CA GLU A 121 -10.38 -20.06 14.50
C GLU A 121 -10.76 -20.94 15.70
N GLN A 122 -9.77 -21.53 16.40
CA GLN A 122 -10.02 -22.33 17.60
C GLN A 122 -10.72 -21.54 18.71
N TRP A 123 -10.53 -20.21 18.73
CA TRP A 123 -11.13 -19.33 19.72
C TRP A 123 -12.47 -18.72 19.28
N GLN A 124 -13.03 -19.13 18.14
CA GLN A 124 -14.28 -18.57 17.60
C GLN A 124 -15.46 -18.58 18.59
N LEU A 125 -15.51 -19.55 19.51
CA LEU A 125 -16.59 -19.66 20.50
C LEU A 125 -16.29 -18.97 21.83
N THR A 126 -15.02 -18.66 22.13
CA THR A 126 -14.58 -18.20 23.45
C THR A 126 -13.98 -16.79 23.43
N ALA A 127 -13.46 -16.33 22.30
CA ALA A 127 -12.90 -15.00 22.09
C ALA A 127 -13.23 -14.48 20.68
N PHE A 128 -14.52 -14.29 20.41
CA PHE A 128 -14.99 -13.79 19.10
C PHE A 128 -14.37 -12.45 18.70
N ASP A 129 -14.16 -11.52 19.64
CA ASP A 129 -13.50 -10.23 19.35
C ASP A 129 -12.08 -10.42 18.80
N TYR A 130 -11.39 -11.49 19.23
CA TYR A 130 -10.08 -11.83 18.69
C TYR A 130 -10.17 -12.33 17.24
N LEU A 131 -11.17 -13.15 16.93
CA LEU A 131 -11.40 -13.63 15.57
C LEU A 131 -11.73 -12.47 14.62
N ALA A 132 -12.62 -11.56 15.04
CA ALA A 132 -12.95 -10.36 14.27
C ALA A 132 -11.73 -9.47 14.04
N TRP A 133 -10.95 -9.19 15.08
CA TRP A 133 -9.71 -8.45 14.98
C TRP A 133 -8.68 -9.11 14.05
N ALA A 134 -8.54 -10.45 14.12
CA ALA A 134 -7.62 -11.19 13.27
C ALA A 134 -8.04 -11.11 11.79
N ALA A 135 -9.34 -11.22 11.51
CA ALA A 135 -9.89 -11.07 10.17
C ALA A 135 -9.65 -9.67 9.58
N ASP A 136 -9.92 -8.63 10.36
CA ASP A 136 -9.68 -7.23 9.95
C ASP A 136 -8.19 -6.99 9.66
N ARG A 137 -7.32 -7.46 10.56
CA ARG A 137 -5.87 -7.30 10.43
C ARG A 137 -5.32 -8.04 9.20
N ALA A 138 -5.75 -9.27 8.96
CA ALA A 138 -5.31 -10.03 7.79
C ALA A 138 -5.80 -9.38 6.48
N THR A 139 -7.03 -8.88 6.47
CA THR A 139 -7.60 -8.14 5.32
C THR A 139 -6.82 -6.86 5.05
N GLU A 140 -6.42 -6.13 6.09
CA GLU A 140 -5.59 -4.93 5.97
C GLU A 140 -4.21 -5.26 5.36
N TRP A 141 -3.56 -6.34 5.80
CA TRP A 141 -2.29 -6.78 5.22
C TRP A 141 -2.41 -7.14 3.75
N VAL A 142 -3.47 -7.84 3.34
CA VAL A 142 -3.73 -8.13 1.92
C VAL A 142 -3.86 -6.84 1.12
N ARG A 143 -4.65 -5.88 1.61
CA ARG A 143 -4.83 -4.58 0.97
C ARG A 143 -3.51 -3.84 0.82
N GLU A 144 -2.69 -3.78 1.87
CA GLU A 144 -1.40 -3.10 1.84
C GLU A 144 -0.41 -3.79 0.91
N ALA A 145 -0.32 -5.12 0.96
CA ALA A 145 0.53 -5.89 0.06
C ALA A 145 0.19 -5.64 -1.41
N ARG A 146 -1.11 -5.63 -1.77
CA ARG A 146 -1.56 -5.32 -3.12
C ARG A 146 -1.20 -3.89 -3.53
N LEU A 147 -1.42 -2.90 -2.67
CA LEU A 147 -1.05 -1.51 -2.96
C LEU A 147 0.46 -1.31 -3.13
N LEU A 148 1.29 -2.14 -2.49
CA LEU A 148 2.75 -2.12 -2.65
C LEU A 148 3.20 -2.73 -3.97
N LEU A 149 2.54 -3.81 -4.41
CA LEU A 149 2.93 -4.58 -5.59
C LEU A 149 2.31 -4.08 -6.89
N ASP A 150 1.06 -3.61 -6.81
CA ASP A 150 0.28 -3.06 -7.91
C ASP A 150 -0.35 -1.74 -7.45
N PRO A 151 0.46 -0.68 -7.29
CA PRO A 151 -0.05 0.61 -6.86
C PRO A 151 -1.04 1.14 -7.90
N PRO A 152 -2.22 1.63 -7.48
CA PRO A 152 -3.22 2.18 -8.39
C PRO A 152 -2.58 3.27 -9.27
N PRO A 153 -2.96 3.37 -10.55
CA PRO A 153 -2.45 4.40 -11.43
C PRO A 153 -2.76 5.77 -10.82
N ARG A 154 -1.69 6.47 -10.43
CA ARG A 154 -1.80 7.83 -9.91
C ARG A 154 -1.87 8.79 -11.07
N PHE A 155 -2.87 9.66 -11.09
CA PHE A 155 -2.98 10.71 -12.11
C PHE A 155 -2.25 11.96 -11.62
N PRO A 156 -1.04 12.25 -12.11
CA PRO A 156 -0.22 13.34 -11.60
C PRO A 156 -0.87 14.71 -11.87
N LEU A 157 -0.94 15.54 -10.83
CA LEU A 157 -1.37 16.93 -10.91
C LEU A 157 -0.17 17.83 -11.18
N HIS A 158 0.19 17.95 -12.46
CA HIS A 158 1.34 18.74 -12.88
C HIS A 158 1.17 20.24 -12.57
N GLY A 159 2.28 20.91 -12.25
CA GLY A 159 2.33 22.37 -12.07
C GLY A 159 1.68 22.90 -10.79
N LYS A 160 1.14 22.03 -9.92
CA LYS A 160 0.57 22.41 -8.63
C LYS A 160 1.52 22.05 -7.49
N ALA A 161 1.68 22.97 -6.53
CA ALA A 161 2.40 22.72 -5.29
C ALA A 161 1.46 22.14 -4.24
N CYS A 162 1.96 21.26 -3.38
CA CYS A 162 1.21 20.80 -2.22
C CYS A 162 0.82 22.01 -1.34
N PRO A 163 -0.46 22.19 -1.01
CA PRO A 163 -0.92 23.32 -0.19
C PRO A 163 -0.39 23.26 1.25
N MET A 164 -0.09 22.06 1.76
CA MET A 164 0.41 21.84 3.12
C MET A 164 1.92 21.97 3.23
N CYS A 165 2.68 21.27 2.38
CA CYS A 165 4.14 21.21 2.46
C CYS A 165 4.87 21.98 1.35
N ARG A 166 4.14 22.59 0.40
CA ARG A 166 4.65 23.35 -0.76
C ARG A 166 5.53 22.57 -1.74
N ALA A 167 5.70 21.26 -1.55
CA ALA A 167 6.42 20.42 -2.50
C ALA A 167 5.71 20.43 -3.86
N THR A 168 6.47 20.68 -4.92
CA THR A 168 6.00 20.58 -6.32
C THR A 168 6.37 19.24 -6.96
N ALA A 169 7.46 18.63 -6.49
CA ALA A 169 7.95 17.35 -6.96
C ALA A 169 8.55 16.53 -5.81
N VAL A 170 8.58 15.22 -6.00
CA VAL A 170 9.28 14.24 -5.17
C VAL A 170 10.23 13.43 -6.04
N GLN A 171 11.29 12.88 -5.43
CA GLN A 171 12.15 11.91 -6.08
C GLN A 171 11.60 10.50 -5.82
N VAL A 172 11.35 9.76 -6.89
CA VAL A 172 10.85 8.39 -6.84
C VAL A 172 11.82 7.52 -7.62
N TRP A 173 12.30 6.45 -7.00
CA TRP A 173 13.13 5.47 -7.69
C TRP A 173 12.32 4.78 -8.80
N SER A 174 12.92 4.61 -9.97
CA SER A 174 12.33 3.90 -11.10
C SER A 174 13.18 2.68 -11.44
N ASP A 175 12.61 1.50 -11.34
CA ASP A 175 13.34 0.26 -11.68
C ASP A 175 13.66 0.17 -13.17
N ASP A 176 12.77 0.69 -14.04
CA ASP A 176 12.99 0.72 -15.49
C ASP A 176 14.20 1.57 -15.91
N GLU A 177 14.40 2.71 -15.26
CA GLU A 177 15.51 3.64 -15.57
C GLU A 177 16.71 3.43 -14.64
N ASN A 178 16.54 2.63 -13.58
CA ASN A 178 17.51 2.40 -12.52
C ASN A 178 18.09 3.72 -11.96
N ASP A 179 17.22 4.73 -11.78
CA ASP A 179 17.55 6.07 -11.29
C ASP A 179 16.37 6.73 -10.55
N TYR A 180 16.64 7.81 -9.82
CA TYR A 180 15.62 8.65 -9.19
C TYR A 180 14.98 9.59 -10.21
N LEU A 181 13.71 9.33 -10.52
CA LEU A 181 12.90 10.20 -11.36
C LEU A 181 12.23 11.29 -10.54
N ARG A 182 12.23 12.51 -11.08
CA ARG A 182 11.47 13.63 -10.53
C ARG A 182 10.00 13.50 -10.96
N ARG A 183 9.11 13.26 -10.00
CA ARG A 183 7.66 13.14 -10.24
C ARG A 183 6.90 14.28 -9.55
N PRO A 184 5.73 14.70 -10.07
CA PRO A 184 4.88 15.68 -9.37
C PRO A 184 4.53 15.21 -7.96
N ALA A 185 4.58 16.11 -6.99
CA ALA A 185 4.29 15.78 -5.60
C ALA A 185 2.81 15.51 -5.33
N LEU A 186 1.93 15.94 -6.24
CA LEU A 186 0.48 15.78 -6.13
C LEU A 186 -0.04 14.82 -7.20
N SER A 187 -0.99 13.98 -6.80
CA SER A 187 -1.69 13.05 -7.69
C SER A 187 -3.11 12.80 -7.23
N ILE A 188 -3.97 12.33 -8.12
CA ILE A 188 -5.28 11.79 -7.76
C ILE A 188 -5.16 10.29 -7.50
N ASP A 189 -5.64 9.87 -6.33
CA ASP A 189 -5.94 8.48 -5.99
C ASP A 189 -7.34 8.15 -6.55
N PRO A 190 -7.45 7.33 -7.61
CA PRO A 190 -8.72 7.05 -8.26
C PRO A 190 -9.63 6.13 -7.44
N GLU A 191 -9.07 5.31 -6.53
CA GLU A 191 -9.87 4.40 -5.72
C GLU A 191 -10.64 5.15 -4.64
N ARG A 192 -9.97 6.09 -3.99
CA ARG A 192 -10.56 6.90 -2.91
C ARG A 192 -11.21 8.18 -3.40
N VAL A 193 -10.95 8.57 -4.65
CA VAL A 193 -11.39 9.85 -5.22
C VAL A 193 -10.85 11.01 -4.36
N GLU A 194 -9.55 10.98 -4.10
CA GLU A 194 -8.83 11.95 -3.26
C GLU A 194 -7.60 12.51 -3.98
N ALA A 195 -7.31 13.79 -3.77
CA ALA A 195 -6.00 14.36 -4.06
C ALA A 195 -5.03 14.01 -2.93
N VAL A 196 -3.85 13.49 -3.26
CA VAL A 196 -2.85 13.02 -2.30
C VAL A 196 -1.48 13.61 -2.61
N CYS A 197 -0.75 13.98 -1.54
CA CYS A 197 0.63 14.46 -1.65
C CYS A 197 1.63 13.36 -1.29
N ALA A 198 2.55 13.04 -2.21
CA ALA A 198 3.60 12.04 -2.01
C ALA A 198 4.77 12.53 -1.12
N ALA A 199 4.81 13.82 -0.75
CA ALA A 199 5.87 14.38 0.10
C ALA A 199 5.50 14.42 1.59
N CYS A 200 4.22 14.59 1.92
CA CYS A 200 3.76 14.75 3.31
C CYS A 200 2.51 13.91 3.63
N ASP A 201 2.10 13.03 2.71
CA ASP A 201 0.96 12.10 2.83
C ASP A 201 -0.41 12.74 3.13
N ALA A 202 -0.51 14.06 2.99
CA ALA A 202 -1.77 14.77 3.13
C ALA A 202 -2.77 14.35 2.04
N ARG A 203 -4.05 14.25 2.43
CA ARG A 203 -5.14 13.78 1.57
C ARG A 203 -6.31 14.75 1.63
N TRP A 204 -6.98 14.96 0.50
CA TRP A 204 -8.17 15.80 0.39
C TRP A 204 -9.18 15.13 -0.53
N GLY A 205 -10.44 15.01 -0.08
CA GLY A 205 -11.53 14.68 -1.01
C GLY A 205 -11.61 15.71 -2.15
N MET A 206 -12.07 15.29 -3.33
CA MET A 206 -12.04 16.15 -4.54
C MET A 206 -12.74 17.50 -4.36
N ASP A 207 -13.83 17.56 -3.58
CA ASP A 207 -14.53 18.81 -3.30
C ASP A 207 -13.67 19.79 -2.48
N VAL A 208 -12.99 19.27 -1.45
CA VAL A 208 -12.09 20.04 -0.59
C VAL A 208 -10.88 20.50 -1.39
N TRP A 209 -10.33 19.63 -2.24
CA TRP A 209 -9.23 19.98 -3.14
C TRP A 209 -9.63 21.12 -4.09
N GLY A 210 -10.82 21.05 -4.69
CA GLY A 210 -11.33 22.10 -5.58
C GLY A 210 -11.44 23.46 -4.87
N GLN A 211 -11.98 23.47 -3.65
CA GLN A 211 -12.07 24.68 -2.83
C GLN A 211 -10.70 25.24 -2.45
N LEU A 212 -9.77 24.37 -2.06
CA LEU A 212 -8.42 24.76 -1.65
C LEU A 212 -7.61 25.33 -2.82
N ALA A 213 -7.73 24.72 -4.00
CA ALA A 213 -7.10 25.22 -5.22
C ALA A 213 -7.65 26.62 -5.59
N ALA A 214 -8.97 26.81 -5.50
CA ALA A 214 -9.61 28.10 -5.75
C ALA A 214 -9.15 29.18 -4.76
N ALA A 215 -9.03 28.84 -3.47
CA ALA A 215 -8.57 29.75 -2.43
C ALA A 215 -7.11 30.20 -2.67
N ILE A 216 -6.22 29.27 -3.05
CA ILE A 216 -4.82 29.57 -3.35
C ILE A 216 -4.70 30.45 -4.60
N ASP A 217 -5.44 30.13 -5.67
CA ASP A 217 -5.44 30.93 -6.91
C ASP A 217 -6.04 32.33 -6.66
N GLN A 218 -6.93 32.49 -5.69
CA GLN A 218 -7.42 33.80 -5.23
C GLN A 218 -6.34 34.57 -4.45
N GLN A 219 -5.67 33.94 -3.47
CA GLN A 219 -4.60 34.58 -2.71
C GLN A 219 -3.42 35.05 -3.59
N HIS A 220 -3.04 34.26 -4.60
CA HIS A 220 -1.99 34.66 -5.54
C HIS A 220 -2.38 35.90 -6.35
N ARG A 221 -3.64 35.97 -6.83
CA ARG A 221 -4.14 37.16 -7.55
C ARG A 221 -4.11 38.40 -6.65
N GLU A 222 -4.59 38.27 -5.42
CA GLU A 222 -4.62 39.38 -4.45
C GLU A 222 -3.19 39.85 -4.11
N THR A 223 -2.25 38.93 -3.86
CA THR A 223 -0.85 39.26 -3.56
C THR A 223 -0.18 39.99 -4.72
N LEU A 224 -0.38 39.55 -5.96
CA LEU A 224 0.17 40.22 -7.15
C LEU A 224 -0.39 41.64 -7.30
N THR A 225 -1.71 41.82 -7.12
CA THR A 225 -2.33 43.14 -7.21
C THR A 225 -1.83 44.12 -6.14
N VAL A 226 -1.62 43.66 -4.90
CA VAL A 226 -1.06 44.51 -3.83
C VAL A 226 0.38 44.91 -4.15
N THR A 227 1.17 43.99 -4.70
CA THR A 227 2.58 44.24 -5.03
C THR A 227 2.71 45.27 -6.16
N GLU A 228 1.85 45.21 -7.18
CA GLU A 228 1.79 46.18 -8.28
C GLU A 228 1.34 47.58 -7.81
N ILE A 229 0.39 47.66 -6.88
CA ILE A 229 -0.05 48.92 -6.27
C ILE A 229 1.08 49.54 -5.43
N THR A 230 1.84 48.73 -4.69
CA THR A 230 2.99 49.22 -3.91
C THR A 230 4.18 49.64 -4.78
N ALA A 231 4.44 48.94 -5.89
CA ALA A 231 5.52 49.29 -6.82
C ALA A 231 5.22 50.61 -7.57
N SER A 232 3.99 50.79 -8.03
CA SER A 232 3.56 52.01 -8.74
C SER A 232 3.44 53.26 -7.84
N ALA A 233 3.33 53.08 -6.51
CA ALA A 233 3.36 54.18 -5.55
C ALA A 233 4.79 54.65 -5.21
N GLY A 234 5.81 53.79 -5.32
CA GLY A 234 7.21 54.11 -5.04
C GLY A 234 7.92 54.87 -6.17
N GLU A 235 7.42 54.82 -7.40
CA GLU A 235 8.01 55.48 -8.58
C GLU A 235 7.60 56.95 -8.77
N LYS A 236 6.77 57.49 -7.85
CA LYS A 236 6.27 58.88 -7.89
C LYS A 236 6.84 59.80 -6.80
N SER A 237 7.95 59.43 -6.16
CA SER A 237 8.67 60.28 -5.20
C SER A 237 10.06 60.65 -5.69
#